data_AF-A0A239TPA9-F1
#
_entry.id   AF-A0A239TPA9-F1
#
_cell.length_a   1.000
_cell.length_b   1.000
_cell.length_c   1.000
_cell.angle_alpha   90.00
_cell.angle_beta   90.00
_cell.angle_gamma   90.00
#
_symmetry.space_group_name_H-M   'P 1'
#
loop_
_entity.id
_entity.type
_entity.pdbx_description
1 polymer ?
#
loop_
_entity_poly.entity_id
_entity_poly.type
_entity_poly.pdbx_seq_one_letter_code
_entity_poly.pdbx_strand_id
1 'polypeptide(L)'
;MKNLIIGLLLVMLIMGSGYNMIKAEMHHDSDAIAAQKQKMKGITTKAQLKAVFKDPKKKEGAKLAAYENAVENHVLPRSKHFQTAEAAYKESLKLKHDK
;
A
#
# COMPACT_ATOMS: atom_id res chain seq x y z
N MET A 1 27.61 37.19 -21.52
CA MET A 1 26.24 36.68 -21.75
C MET A 1 26.19 35.16 -22.05
N LYS A 2 27.08 34.59 -22.86
CA LYS A 2 27.09 33.14 -23.19
C LYS A 2 27.27 32.20 -21.98
N ASN A 3 28.10 32.57 -21.01
CA ASN A 3 28.37 31.76 -19.81
C ASN A 3 27.19 31.75 -18.81
N LEU A 4 26.31 32.75 -18.88
CA LEU A 4 25.15 32.87 -18.00
C LEU A 4 24.01 31.94 -18.47
N ILE A 5 23.86 31.79 -19.80
CA ILE A 5 22.93 30.84 -20.43
C ILE A 5 23.34 29.39 -20.11
N ILE A 6 24.64 29.09 -20.15
CA ILE A 6 25.17 27.76 -19.80
C ILE A 6 24.93 27.42 -18.32
N GLY A 7 25.12 28.39 -17.43
CA GLY A 7 24.81 28.21 -16.01
C GLY A 7 23.32 27.93 -15.76
N LEU A 8 22.43 28.62 -16.46
CA LEU A 8 20.98 28.43 -16.33
C LEU A 8 20.53 27.05 -16.86
N LEU A 9 21.13 26.59 -17.96
CA LEU A 9 20.89 25.26 -18.54
C LEU A 9 21.32 24.12 -17.60
N LEU A 10 22.48 24.27 -16.94
CA LEU A 10 22.97 23.30 -15.96
C LEU A 10 22.04 23.18 -14.75
N VAL A 11 21.54 24.31 -14.22
CA VAL A 11 20.61 24.31 -13.09
C VAL A 11 19.27 23.64 -13.45
N MET A 12 18.74 23.90 -14.65
CA MET A 12 17.51 23.24 -15.13
C MET A 12 17.69 21.73 -15.30
N LEU A 13 18.86 21.26 -15.74
CA LEU A 13 19.15 19.84 -15.89
C LEU A 13 19.17 19.12 -14.54
N ILE A 14 19.83 19.71 -13.53
CA ILE A 14 19.92 19.12 -12.18
C ILE A 14 18.53 19.01 -11.53
N MET A 15 17.72 20.08 -11.63
CA MET A 15 16.35 20.08 -11.11
C MET A 15 15.45 19.09 -11.85
N GLY A 16 15.56 18.99 -13.18
CA GLY A 16 14.79 18.06 -14.00
C GLY A 16 15.07 16.59 -13.69
N SER A 17 16.35 16.23 -13.52
CA SER A 17 16.75 14.86 -13.17
C SER A 17 16.24 14.44 -11.79
N GLY A 18 16.32 15.34 -10.80
CA GLY A 18 15.81 15.09 -9.44
C GLY A 18 14.29 14.87 -9.41
N TYR A 19 13.53 15.69 -10.15
CA TYR A 19 12.07 15.56 -10.21
C TYR A 19 11.63 14.24 -10.87
N ASN A 20 12.35 13.80 -11.91
CA ASN A 20 12.04 12.54 -12.60
C ASN A 20 12.37 11.31 -11.74
N MET A 21 13.43 11.36 -10.93
CA MET A 21 13.80 10.26 -10.03
C MET A 21 12.77 10.05 -8.91
N ILE A 22 12.31 11.14 -8.27
CA ILE A 22 11.27 11.09 -7.24
C ILE A 22 9.95 10.57 -7.82
N LYS A 23 9.58 11.04 -9.02
CA LYS A 23 8.35 10.59 -9.69
C LYS A 23 8.43 9.10 -10.11
N ALA A 24 9.59 8.64 -10.56
CA ALA A 24 9.82 7.24 -10.93
C ALA A 24 9.75 6.30 -9.70
N GLU A 25 10.36 6.68 -8.58
CA GLU A 25 10.27 5.92 -7.33
C GLU A 25 8.82 5.89 -6.79
N MET A 26 8.11 7.02 -6.81
CA MET A 26 6.70 7.06 -6.37
C MET A 26 5.76 6.27 -7.27
N HIS A 27 5.97 6.27 -8.59
CA HIS A 27 5.15 5.47 -9.51
C HIS A 27 5.41 3.96 -9.34
N HIS A 28 6.66 3.53 -9.12
CA HIS A 28 6.96 2.10 -8.99
C HIS A 28 6.31 1.46 -7.76
N ASP A 29 6.30 2.16 -6.61
CA ASP A 29 5.61 1.67 -5.41
C ASP A 29 4.08 1.75 -5.55
N SER A 30 3.56 2.83 -6.15
CA SER A 30 2.12 3.00 -6.33
C SER A 30 1.52 2.00 -7.31
N ASP A 31 2.18 1.75 -8.45
CA ASP A 31 1.76 0.74 -9.43
C ASP A 31 1.95 -0.69 -8.89
N ALA A 32 3.00 -0.96 -8.11
CA ALA A 32 3.14 -2.27 -7.46
C ALA A 32 2.02 -2.53 -6.45
N ILE A 33 1.65 -1.53 -5.64
CA ILE A 33 0.55 -1.61 -4.68
C ILE A 33 -0.81 -1.69 -5.40
N ALA A 34 -1.00 -0.93 -6.48
CA ALA A 34 -2.23 -0.94 -7.28
C ALA A 34 -2.40 -2.25 -8.08
N ALA A 35 -1.33 -2.77 -8.67
CA ALA A 35 -1.32 -4.07 -9.35
C ALA A 35 -1.51 -5.23 -8.36
N GLN A 36 -0.98 -5.10 -7.13
CA GLN A 36 -1.25 -6.04 -6.05
C GLN A 36 -2.72 -5.97 -5.60
N LYS A 37 -3.33 -4.78 -5.54
CA LYS A 37 -4.78 -4.61 -5.30
C LYS A 37 -5.63 -5.23 -6.41
N GLN A 38 -5.26 -5.06 -7.68
CA GLN A 38 -6.02 -5.61 -8.82
C GLN A 38 -5.94 -7.15 -8.94
N LYS A 39 -4.79 -7.77 -8.61
CA LYS A 39 -4.66 -9.24 -8.68
C LYS A 39 -5.26 -9.98 -7.50
N MET A 40 -5.53 -9.30 -6.39
CA MET A 40 -6.13 -9.91 -5.22
C MET A 40 -7.66 -10.00 -5.39
N LYS A 41 -8.11 -10.98 -6.20
CA LYS A 41 -9.53 -11.37 -6.29
C LYS A 41 -10.06 -11.69 -4.89
N GLY A 42 -10.73 -10.68 -4.32
CA GLY A 42 -11.69 -10.69 -3.22
C GLY A 42 -11.41 -11.63 -2.06
N ILE A 43 -10.79 -11.11 -0.98
CA ILE A 43 -10.97 -11.72 0.34
C ILE A 43 -12.44 -11.51 0.72
N THR A 44 -13.26 -12.50 0.43
CA THR A 44 -14.72 -12.46 0.62
C THR A 44 -15.16 -13.17 1.89
N THR A 45 -14.25 -13.92 2.52
CA THR A 45 -14.53 -14.67 3.75
C THR A 45 -13.44 -14.52 4.79
N LYS A 46 -13.81 -14.61 6.08
CA LYS A 46 -12.87 -14.61 7.20
C LYS A 46 -11.85 -15.74 7.11
N ALA A 47 -12.23 -16.88 6.52
CA ALA A 47 -11.36 -18.05 6.36
C ALA A 47 -10.20 -17.75 5.39
N GLN A 48 -10.48 -17.08 4.26
CA GLN A 48 -9.45 -16.65 3.32
C GLN A 48 -8.50 -15.64 3.96
N LEU A 49 -9.03 -14.67 4.72
CA LEU A 49 -8.18 -13.72 5.44
C LEU A 49 -7.27 -14.45 6.43
N LYS A 50 -7.84 -15.37 7.22
CA LYS A 50 -7.10 -16.17 8.20
C LYS A 50 -6.04 -17.04 7.53
N ALA A 51 -6.28 -17.56 6.32
CA ALA A 51 -5.30 -18.29 5.55
C ALA A 51 -4.10 -17.40 5.17
N VAL A 52 -4.34 -16.14 4.76
CA VAL A 52 -3.25 -15.19 4.47
C VAL A 52 -2.43 -14.86 5.73
N PHE A 53 -3.08 -14.71 6.89
CA PHE A 53 -2.36 -14.49 8.15
C PHE A 53 -1.58 -15.70 8.65
N LYS A 54 -2.10 -16.91 8.40
CA LYS A 54 -1.45 -18.18 8.75
C LYS A 54 -0.27 -18.53 7.86
N ASP A 55 -0.18 -17.94 6.67
CA ASP A 55 0.87 -18.27 5.71
C ASP A 55 2.17 -17.53 6.09
N PRO A 56 3.22 -18.25 6.53
CA PRO A 56 4.47 -17.62 6.96
C PRO A 56 5.26 -17.03 5.78
N LYS A 57 4.92 -17.38 4.53
CA LYS A 57 5.55 -16.82 3.32
C LYS A 57 4.96 -15.45 2.94
N LYS A 58 3.84 -15.04 3.54
CA LYS A 58 3.18 -13.76 3.25
C LYS A 58 3.82 -12.64 4.08
N LYS A 59 4.50 -11.73 3.39
CA LYS A 59 5.04 -10.49 3.97
C LYS A 59 3.94 -9.60 4.54
N GLU A 60 4.30 -8.72 5.45
CA GLU A 60 3.38 -7.83 6.17
C GLU A 60 2.52 -6.97 5.23
N GLY A 61 3.10 -6.43 4.16
CA GLY A 61 2.34 -5.70 3.12
C GLY A 61 1.24 -6.53 2.45
N ALA A 62 1.47 -7.83 2.23
CA ALA A 62 0.45 -8.73 1.69
C ALA A 62 -0.66 -9.04 2.69
N LYS A 63 -0.34 -9.11 4.00
CA LYS A 63 -1.33 -9.27 5.07
C LYS A 63 -2.19 -8.02 5.22
N LEU A 64 -1.58 -6.84 5.12
CA LEU A 64 -2.27 -5.54 5.13
C LEU A 64 -3.20 -5.40 3.92
N ALA A 65 -2.71 -5.68 2.71
CA ALA A 65 -3.52 -5.66 1.50
C ALA A 65 -4.73 -6.62 1.60
N ALA A 66 -4.52 -7.82 2.17
CA ALA A 66 -5.61 -8.77 2.42
C ALA A 66 -6.65 -8.22 3.39
N TYR A 67 -6.21 -7.57 4.46
CA TYR A 67 -7.09 -6.96 5.44
C TYR A 67 -7.88 -5.80 4.84
N GLU A 68 -7.23 -4.89 4.11
CA GLU A 68 -7.93 -3.79 3.42
C GLU A 68 -9.00 -4.32 2.47
N ASN A 69 -8.67 -5.34 1.69
CA ASN A 69 -9.59 -5.99 0.76
C ASN A 69 -10.78 -6.65 1.50
N ALA A 70 -10.54 -7.25 2.67
CA ALA A 70 -11.61 -7.82 3.50
C ALA A 70 -12.54 -6.76 4.12
N VAL A 71 -11.99 -5.59 4.47
CA VAL A 71 -12.76 -4.43 4.95
C VAL A 71 -13.60 -3.84 3.81
N GLU A 72 -13.00 -3.68 2.63
CA GLU A 72 -13.66 -3.17 1.42
C GLU A 72 -14.80 -4.10 0.98
N ASN A 73 -14.61 -5.42 1.09
CA ASN A 73 -15.66 -6.42 0.82
C ASN A 73 -16.67 -6.60 1.98
N HIS A 74 -16.69 -5.71 2.97
CA HIS A 74 -17.59 -5.75 4.13
C HIS A 74 -17.54 -7.05 4.95
N VAL A 75 -16.48 -7.85 4.84
CA VAL A 75 -16.31 -9.11 5.59
C VAL A 75 -16.08 -8.81 7.09
N LEU A 76 -15.40 -7.70 7.36
CA LEU A 76 -14.97 -7.23 8.67
C LEU A 76 -15.11 -5.71 8.78
N PRO A 77 -15.48 -5.17 9.95
CA PRO A 77 -15.51 -3.73 10.16
C PRO A 77 -14.09 -3.16 10.13
N ARG A 78 -13.89 -1.94 9.62
CA ARG A 78 -12.58 -1.28 9.62
C ARG A 78 -12.16 -0.94 11.06
N SER A 79 -10.94 -1.33 11.43
CA SER A 79 -10.30 -0.92 12.68
C SER A 79 -9.91 0.58 12.59
N LYS A 80 -9.92 1.30 13.71
CA LYS A 80 -9.63 2.75 13.70
C LYS A 80 -8.15 3.06 13.87
N HIS A 81 -7.42 2.20 14.57
CA HIS A 81 -6.01 2.41 14.89
C HIS A 81 -5.24 1.11 14.76
N PHE A 82 -4.47 0.96 13.68
CA PHE A 82 -3.60 -0.20 13.54
C PHE A 82 -2.31 0.16 12.80
N GLN A 83 -1.19 -0.21 13.41
CA GLN A 83 0.13 -0.17 12.77
C GLN A 83 0.40 -1.44 11.95
N THR A 84 -0.26 -2.56 12.28
CA THR A 84 -0.03 -3.86 11.65
C THR A 84 -1.33 -4.55 11.26
N ALA A 85 -1.26 -5.40 10.23
CA ALA A 85 -2.40 -6.17 9.73
C ALA A 85 -3.05 -7.05 10.82
N GLU A 86 -2.25 -7.64 11.70
CA GLU A 86 -2.75 -8.53 12.77
C GLU A 86 -3.51 -7.76 13.85
N ALA A 87 -3.02 -6.58 14.23
CA ALA A 87 -3.69 -5.70 15.18
C ALA A 87 -5.05 -5.27 14.61
N ALA A 88 -5.08 -4.87 13.34
CA ALA A 88 -6.28 -4.50 12.61
C ALA A 88 -7.31 -5.64 12.60
N TYR A 89 -6.87 -6.86 12.29
CA TYR A 89 -7.74 -8.04 12.26
C TYR A 89 -8.33 -8.35 13.64
N LYS A 90 -7.53 -8.31 14.70
CA LYS A 90 -8.00 -8.54 16.08
C LYS A 90 -9.00 -7.48 16.53
N GLU A 91 -8.73 -6.20 16.26
CA GLU A 91 -9.64 -5.11 16.61
C GLU A 91 -10.95 -5.21 15.82
N SER A 92 -10.89 -5.48 14.52
CA SER A 92 -12.07 -5.74 13.69
C SER A 92 -12.92 -6.91 14.17
N LEU A 93 -12.30 -7.98 14.67
CA LEU A 93 -13.03 -9.10 15.26
C LEU A 93 -13.75 -8.69 16.55
N LYS A 94 -13.09 -7.90 17.41
CA LYS A 94 -13.71 -7.36 18.63
C LYS A 94 -14.91 -6.46 18.29
N LEU A 95 -14.73 -5.51 17.37
CA LEU A 95 -15.80 -4.62 16.89
C LEU A 95 -17.01 -5.35 16.30
N LYS A 96 -16.80 -6.55 15.74
CA LYS A 96 -17.90 -7.37 15.20
C LYS A 96 -18.65 -8.15 16.29
N HIS A 97 -18.00 -8.47 17.41
CA HIS A 97 -18.61 -9.17 18.55
C HIS A 97 -19.26 -8.23 19.56
N ASP A 98 -18.92 -6.94 19.52
CA ASP A 98 -19.49 -5.88 20.38
C ASP A 98 -20.83 -5.31 19.86
N LYS A 99 -21.40 -5.90 18.80
CA LYS A 99 -22.70 -5.54 18.22
C LYS A 99 -23.68 -6.67 18.37
#